data_AF-A0A5S9MDD0-F1
#
_entry.id   AF-A0A5S9MDD0-F1
#
_cell.length_a   1.000
_cell.length_b   1.000
_cell.length_c   1.000
_cell.angle_alpha   90.00
_cell.angle_beta   90.00
_cell.angle_gamma   90.00
#
_symmetry.space_group_name_H-M   'P 1'
#
loop_
_entity.id
_entity.type
_entity.pdbx_description
1 polymer ?
#
loop_
_entity_poly.entity_id
_entity_poly.type
_entity_poly.pdbx_seq_one_letter_code
_entity_poly.pdbx_strand_id
1 'polypeptide(L)'
;MEPEVKDEFGSVPVGSYMIVSSESSDLAKSQKSLRALKEKVEDIKGVDSVVIKGFNDKQAILNLDSNKLEGEGLNVTDVTNAINQEFDTSPLGDIRAGKEKVKLSIDTYDRLDQVKKIELFSKTKREPVTISQLGSLKEVEKQKSDIVSYNGKPAYSFTVNIKPGA
;
A
#
# COMPACT_ATOMS: atom_id res chain seq x y z
N MET A 1 40.28 -8.00 -17.77
CA MET A 1 39.11 -8.07 -16.87
C MET A 1 39.07 -6.76 -16.12
N GLU A 2 37.98 -6.01 -16.26
CA GLU A 2 37.77 -4.84 -15.40
C GLU A 2 37.45 -5.31 -13.98
N PRO A 3 37.88 -4.58 -12.94
CA PRO A 3 37.59 -4.95 -11.56
C PRO A 3 36.09 -4.85 -11.28
N GLU A 4 35.53 -5.87 -10.65
CA GLU A 4 34.16 -5.90 -10.15
C GLU A 4 34.15 -5.38 -8.70
N VAL A 5 33.52 -4.23 -8.46
CA VAL A 5 33.33 -3.70 -7.10
C VAL A 5 32.15 -4.43 -6.48
N LYS A 6 32.41 -5.23 -5.45
CA LYS A 6 31.38 -5.85 -4.62
C LYS A 6 31.15 -4.97 -3.40
N ASP A 7 30.09 -4.18 -3.43
CA ASP A 7 29.67 -3.37 -2.30
C ASP A 7 28.80 -4.22 -1.35
N GLU A 8 29.23 -4.37 -0.10
CA GLU A 8 28.46 -5.05 0.97
C GLU A 8 27.52 -4.09 1.70
N PHE A 9 27.63 -2.78 1.45
CA PHE A 9 26.69 -1.80 1.96
C PHE A 9 25.51 -1.71 1.00
N GLY A 10 24.30 -1.93 1.51
CA GLY A 10 23.09 -1.60 0.77
C GLY A 10 23.06 -0.11 0.37
N SER A 11 22.03 0.29 -0.37
CA SER A 11 21.79 1.67 -0.78
C SER A 11 22.13 2.69 0.33
N VAL A 12 23.08 3.60 0.06
CA VAL A 12 23.58 4.58 1.05
C VAL A 12 22.66 5.79 1.07
N PRO A 13 22.17 6.23 2.25
CA PRO A 13 21.37 7.44 2.33
C PRO A 13 22.22 8.68 2.07
N VAL A 14 21.82 9.51 1.10
CA VAL A 14 22.47 10.81 0.82
C VAL A 14 21.86 11.97 1.59
N GLY A 15 20.63 11.79 2.09
CA GLY A 15 19.94 12.82 2.85
C GLY A 15 18.71 12.28 3.53
N SER A 16 18.44 12.80 4.73
CA SER A 16 17.22 12.53 5.47
C SER A 16 16.63 13.84 5.99
N TYR A 17 15.35 14.06 5.71
CA TYR A 17 14.61 15.25 6.08
C TYR A 17 13.46 14.90 7.02
N MET A 18 13.26 15.72 8.05
CA MET A 18 12.16 15.58 9.00
C MET A 18 11.10 16.63 8.70
N ILE A 19 9.91 16.17 8.31
CA ILE A 19 8.72 17.01 8.16
C ILE A 19 7.99 16.96 9.49
N VAL A 20 7.85 18.09 10.17
CA VAL A 20 7.36 18.17 11.55
C VAL A 20 6.10 19.01 11.62
N SER A 21 5.13 18.61 12.43
CA SER A 21 3.93 19.41 12.72
C SER A 21 3.63 19.41 14.21
N SER A 22 2.91 20.42 14.70
CA SER A 22 2.39 20.43 16.07
C SER A 22 1.31 19.37 16.27
N GLU A 23 0.52 19.07 15.22
CA GLU A 23 -0.55 18.08 15.27
C GLU A 23 -0.37 16.98 14.20
N SER A 24 -0.73 15.74 14.56
CA SER A 24 -0.68 14.60 13.64
C SER A 24 -1.68 14.73 12.48
N SER A 25 -2.83 15.37 12.72
CA SER A 25 -3.87 15.67 11.73
C SER A 25 -3.34 16.55 10.59
N ASP A 26 -2.61 17.60 10.93
CA ASP A 26 -1.98 18.50 9.95
C ASP A 26 -0.85 17.82 9.20
N LEU A 27 -0.05 17.02 9.91
CA LEU A 27 0.99 16.23 9.28
C LEU A 27 0.41 15.26 8.24
N ALA A 28 -0.73 14.64 8.52
CA ALA A 28 -1.42 13.73 7.60
C ALA A 28 -1.84 14.41 6.29
N LYS A 29 -2.14 15.71 6.29
CA LYS A 29 -2.48 16.47 5.06
C LYS A 29 -1.30 16.52 4.07
N SER A 30 -0.06 16.43 4.56
CA SER A 30 1.16 16.44 3.72
C SER A 30 1.44 15.11 3.02
N GLN A 31 0.79 14.00 3.42
CA GLN A 31 1.10 12.66 2.92
C GLN A 31 0.99 12.57 1.39
N LYS A 32 -0.09 13.11 0.80
CA LYS A 32 -0.30 13.07 -0.66
C LYS A 32 0.84 13.79 -1.40
N SER A 33 1.20 14.99 -0.95
CA SER A 33 2.27 15.77 -1.56
C SER A 33 3.64 15.09 -1.39
N LEU A 34 3.89 14.46 -0.24
CA LEU A 34 5.12 13.72 0.02
C LEU A 34 5.22 12.43 -0.81
N ARG A 35 4.11 11.74 -1.09
CA ARG A 35 4.08 10.61 -2.05
C ARG A 35 4.43 11.07 -3.46
N ALA A 36 3.80 12.13 -3.94
CA ALA A 36 4.11 12.71 -5.24
C ALA A 36 5.55 13.23 -5.34
N LEU A 37 6.10 13.77 -4.24
CA LEU A 37 7.51 14.14 -4.17
C LEU A 37 8.43 12.91 -4.24
N LYS A 38 8.09 11.84 -3.51
CA LYS A 38 8.82 10.57 -3.57
C LYS A 38 8.91 10.06 -5.01
N GLU A 39 7.79 9.98 -5.74
CA GLU A 39 7.77 9.54 -7.14
C GLU A 39 8.72 10.39 -8.00
N LYS A 40 8.64 11.72 -7.88
CA LYS A 40 9.53 12.63 -8.63
C LYS A 40 11.01 12.48 -8.28
N VAL A 41 11.34 12.18 -7.02
CA VAL A 41 12.72 12.01 -6.57
C VAL A 41 13.26 10.64 -7.00
N GLU A 42 12.44 9.59 -6.97
CA GLU A 42 12.80 8.25 -7.46
C GLU A 42 13.07 8.24 -8.98
N ASP A 43 12.45 9.14 -9.74
CA ASP A 43 12.73 9.32 -11.18
C ASP A 43 14.09 9.98 -11.48
N ILE A 44 14.77 10.57 -10.48
CA ILE A 44 16.06 11.23 -10.69
C ILE A 44 17.15 10.18 -10.94
N LYS A 45 17.91 10.34 -12.03
CA LYS A 45 19.04 9.46 -12.35
C LYS A 45 20.04 9.42 -11.18
N GLY A 46 20.35 8.21 -10.72
CA GLY A 46 21.28 7.98 -9.61
C GLY A 46 20.60 7.78 -8.26
N VAL A 47 19.32 8.17 -8.12
CA VAL A 47 18.52 7.78 -6.96
C VAL A 47 18.17 6.29 -7.07
N ASP A 48 18.32 5.59 -5.96
CA ASP A 48 17.93 4.20 -5.82
C ASP A 48 16.51 4.09 -5.27
N SER A 49 16.25 4.74 -4.14
CA SER A 49 14.97 4.65 -3.45
C SER A 49 14.72 5.84 -2.54
N VAL A 50 13.44 6.14 -2.31
CA VAL A 50 13.02 7.09 -1.27
C VAL A 50 12.20 6.36 -0.21
N VAL A 51 12.66 6.44 1.04
CA VAL A 51 11.98 5.84 2.18
C VAL A 51 11.28 6.92 3.00
N ILE A 52 9.96 6.81 3.11
CA ILE A 52 9.17 7.65 4.01
C ILE A 52 8.75 6.82 5.23
N LYS A 53 9.04 7.31 6.44
CA LYS A 53 8.55 6.70 7.69
C LYS A 53 7.68 7.65 8.48
N GLY A 54 6.86 7.08 9.37
CA GLY A 54 5.91 7.83 10.19
C GLY A 54 4.56 8.05 9.52
N PHE A 55 4.42 7.74 8.22
CA PHE A 55 3.10 7.67 7.60
C PHE A 55 2.21 6.69 8.36
N ASN A 56 0.94 7.08 8.52
CA ASN A 56 -0.08 6.11 8.85
C ASN A 56 -0.33 5.30 7.57
N ASP A 57 0.28 4.13 7.47
CA ASP A 57 -0.14 3.14 6.49
C ASP A 57 -1.63 2.87 6.72
N LYS A 58 -2.44 3.13 5.71
CA LYS A 58 -3.85 2.77 5.75
C LYS A 58 -3.93 1.29 5.42
N GLN A 59 -4.73 0.58 6.19
CA GLN A 59 -5.11 -0.79 5.87
C GLN A 59 -6.60 -0.79 5.55
N ALA A 60 -7.01 -1.77 4.77
CA ALA A 60 -8.42 -2.05 4.61
C ALA A 60 -8.69 -3.51 4.94
N ILE A 61 -9.84 -3.75 5.53
CA ILE A 61 -10.35 -5.09 5.78
C ILE A 61 -11.57 -5.25 4.88
N LEU A 62 -11.44 -6.13 3.90
CA LEU A 62 -12.56 -6.62 3.12
C LEU A 62 -13.22 -7.75 3.92
N ASN A 63 -14.44 -7.49 4.39
CA ASN A 63 -15.28 -8.48 5.06
C ASN A 63 -16.23 -9.04 3.99
N LEU A 64 -16.02 -10.29 3.61
CA LEU A 64 -16.85 -10.97 2.63
C LEU A 64 -18.04 -11.64 3.32
N ASP A 65 -19.19 -11.61 2.65
CA ASP A 65 -20.40 -12.27 3.13
C ASP A 65 -20.47 -13.68 2.53
N SER A 66 -20.32 -14.68 3.39
CA SER A 66 -20.32 -16.10 3.00
C SER A 66 -21.60 -16.50 2.27
N ASN A 67 -22.77 -16.00 2.69
CA ASN A 67 -24.04 -16.34 2.05
C ASN A 67 -24.13 -15.76 0.64
N LYS A 68 -23.60 -14.54 0.44
CA LYS A 68 -23.57 -13.91 -0.89
C LYS A 68 -22.60 -14.62 -1.82
N LEU A 69 -21.41 -14.97 -1.32
CA LEU A 69 -20.44 -15.76 -2.09
C LEU A 69 -21.04 -17.09 -2.56
N GLU A 70 -21.64 -17.84 -1.64
CA GLU A 70 -22.31 -19.11 -1.96
C GLU A 70 -23.45 -18.92 -2.97
N GLY A 71 -24.26 -17.87 -2.81
CA GLY A 71 -25.33 -17.53 -3.75
C GLY A 71 -24.85 -17.23 -5.17
N GLU A 72 -23.61 -16.76 -5.34
CA GLU A 72 -22.95 -16.53 -6.63
C GLU A 72 -22.08 -17.72 -7.09
N GLY A 73 -21.97 -18.79 -6.30
CA GLY A 73 -21.08 -19.92 -6.56
C GLY A 73 -19.58 -19.56 -6.44
N LEU A 74 -19.27 -18.53 -5.66
CA LEU A 74 -17.94 -18.00 -5.44
C LEU A 74 -17.42 -18.36 -4.06
N ASN A 75 -16.11 -18.25 -3.87
CA ASN A 75 -15.46 -18.37 -2.56
C ASN A 75 -14.42 -17.26 -2.35
N VAL A 76 -13.83 -17.19 -1.16
CA VAL A 76 -12.81 -16.19 -0.80
C VAL A 76 -11.58 -16.26 -1.70
N THR A 77 -11.23 -17.44 -2.21
CA THR A 77 -10.10 -17.63 -3.12
C THR A 77 -10.38 -16.99 -4.48
N ASP A 78 -11.61 -17.15 -5.01
CA ASP A 78 -12.02 -16.48 -6.26
C ASP A 78 -11.86 -14.96 -6.14
N VAL A 79 -12.30 -14.37 -5.02
CA VAL A 79 -12.15 -12.94 -4.73
C VAL A 79 -10.68 -12.54 -4.61
N THR A 80 -9.88 -13.32 -3.89
CA THR A 80 -8.45 -13.04 -3.68
C THR A 80 -7.69 -13.08 -5.01
N ASN A 81 -8.00 -14.04 -5.88
CA ASN A 81 -7.41 -14.15 -7.22
C ASN A 81 -7.79 -12.98 -8.13
N ALA A 82 -9.06 -12.55 -8.11
CA ALA A 82 -9.50 -11.38 -8.88
C ALA A 82 -8.78 -10.11 -8.44
N ILE A 83 -8.59 -9.91 -7.13
CA ILE A 83 -7.80 -8.79 -6.60
C ILE A 83 -6.34 -8.89 -7.07
N ASN A 84 -5.71 -10.06 -6.94
CA ASN A 84 -4.32 -10.23 -7.37
C ASN A 84 -4.14 -9.95 -8.88
N GLN A 85 -5.07 -10.41 -9.70
CA GLN A 85 -5.01 -10.24 -11.15
C GLN A 85 -5.16 -8.77 -11.56
N GLU A 86 -6.04 -8.01 -10.91
CA GLU A 86 -6.19 -6.57 -11.17
C GLU A 86 -4.95 -5.77 -10.80
N PHE A 87 -4.24 -6.19 -9.74
CA PHE A 87 -3.09 -5.47 -9.17
C PHE A 87 -1.74 -6.13 -9.45
N ASP A 88 -1.65 -7.00 -10.46
CA ASP A 88 -0.44 -7.76 -10.80
C ASP A 88 0.76 -6.85 -11.14
N THR A 89 0.49 -5.73 -11.83
CA THR A 89 1.51 -4.74 -12.21
C THR A 89 1.80 -3.70 -11.13
N SER A 90 0.95 -3.59 -10.11
CA SER A 90 1.11 -2.65 -9.01
C SER A 90 0.48 -3.21 -7.72
N PRO A 91 1.24 -4.00 -6.94
CA PRO A 91 0.71 -4.76 -5.82
C PRO A 91 0.08 -3.88 -4.74
N LEU A 92 -1.08 -4.30 -4.22
CA LEU A 92 -1.77 -3.69 -3.05
C LEU A 92 -1.14 -4.05 -1.69
N GLY A 93 0.17 -4.35 -1.67
CA GLY A 93 0.86 -4.85 -0.49
C GLY A 93 0.39 -6.25 -0.02
N ASP A 94 0.49 -6.51 1.28
CA ASP A 94 0.12 -7.80 1.88
C ASP A 94 -1.39 -8.09 1.77
N ILE A 95 -1.73 -9.23 1.15
CA ILE A 95 -3.08 -9.81 1.14
C ILE A 95 -3.10 -11.04 2.05
N ARG A 96 -3.96 -11.03 3.08
CA ARG A 96 -4.15 -12.19 3.98
C ARG A 96 -5.60 -12.62 3.99
N ALA A 97 -5.87 -13.78 3.41
CA ALA A 97 -7.17 -14.42 3.42
C ALA A 97 -7.35 -15.26 4.70
N GLY A 98 -8.38 -14.95 5.47
CA GLY A 98 -8.98 -15.82 6.48
C GLY A 98 -10.27 -16.45 5.95
N LYS A 99 -11.05 -17.09 6.81
CA LYS A 99 -12.31 -17.76 6.41
C LYS A 99 -13.33 -16.83 5.74
N GLU A 100 -13.41 -15.57 6.18
CA GLU A 100 -14.40 -14.59 5.68
C GLU A 100 -13.81 -13.18 5.52
N LYS A 101 -12.51 -13.02 5.78
CA LYS A 101 -11.85 -11.72 5.83
C LYS A 101 -10.64 -11.73 4.92
N VAL A 102 -10.51 -10.72 4.09
CA VAL A 102 -9.31 -10.45 3.32
C VAL A 102 -8.73 -9.13 3.84
N LYS A 103 -7.57 -9.21 4.49
CA LYS A 103 -6.84 -8.01 4.89
C LYS A 103 -6.02 -7.52 3.70
N LEU A 104 -6.16 -6.25 3.36
CA LEU A 104 -5.48 -5.57 2.26
C LEU A 104 -4.63 -4.41 2.82
N SER A 105 -3.39 -4.26 2.37
CA SER A 105 -2.48 -3.20 2.83
C SER A 105 -2.36 -2.09 1.80
N ILE A 106 -3.32 -1.15 1.79
CA ILE A 106 -3.53 -0.24 0.67
C ILE A 106 -2.90 1.13 0.95
N ASP A 107 -2.00 1.57 0.06
CA ASP A 107 -1.22 2.81 0.20
C ASP A 107 -2.04 4.10 0.02
N THR A 108 -3.16 4.05 -0.71
CA THR A 108 -3.93 5.21 -1.16
C THR A 108 -5.44 4.96 -1.23
N TYR A 109 -6.23 6.04 -1.14
CA TYR A 109 -7.70 5.99 -1.22
C TYR A 109 -8.21 5.52 -2.59
N ASP A 110 -7.57 5.94 -3.67
CA ASP A 110 -8.03 5.67 -5.04
C ASP A 110 -8.08 4.17 -5.34
N ARG A 111 -7.16 3.40 -4.74
CA ARG A 111 -7.09 1.93 -4.85
C ARG A 111 -8.26 1.23 -4.15
N LEU A 112 -8.81 1.80 -3.07
CA LEU A 112 -9.96 1.21 -2.36
C LEU A 112 -11.20 1.19 -3.25
N ASP A 113 -11.42 2.26 -3.99
CA ASP A 113 -12.55 2.35 -4.90
C ASP A 113 -12.36 1.50 -6.15
N GLN A 114 -11.12 1.26 -6.57
CA GLN A 114 -10.80 0.26 -7.60
C GLN A 114 -11.16 -1.16 -7.11
N VAL A 115 -10.70 -1.55 -5.91
CA VAL A 115 -11.02 -2.88 -5.33
C VAL A 115 -12.53 -3.14 -5.28
N LYS A 116 -13.33 -2.15 -4.86
CA LYS A 116 -14.80 -2.30 -4.78
C LYS A 116 -15.44 -2.60 -6.15
N LYS A 117 -14.85 -2.10 -7.23
CA LYS A 117 -15.37 -2.18 -8.61
C LYS A 117 -14.90 -3.43 -9.36
N ILE A 118 -13.97 -4.21 -8.81
CA ILE A 118 -13.52 -5.45 -9.43
C ILE A 118 -14.72 -6.37 -9.63
N GLU A 119 -14.86 -6.88 -10.85
CA GLU A 119 -15.91 -7.79 -11.26
C GLU A 119 -15.43 -9.24 -11.22
N LEU A 120 -16.31 -10.11 -10.74
CA LEU A 120 -16.19 -11.56 -10.80
C LEU A 120 -17.35 -12.12 -11.62
N PHE A 121 -17.16 -13.29 -12.20
CA PHE A 121 -18.23 -13.96 -12.93
C PHE A 121 -19.01 -14.91 -12.02
N SER A 122 -20.31 -14.65 -11.82
CA SER A 122 -21.20 -15.52 -11.06
C SER A 122 -21.37 -16.88 -11.74
N LYS A 123 -21.06 -17.96 -11.03
CA LYS A 123 -21.16 -19.34 -11.56
C LYS A 123 -22.61 -19.84 -11.54
N THR A 124 -23.44 -19.28 -10.66
CA THR A 124 -24.87 -19.63 -10.52
C THR A 124 -25.75 -18.78 -11.42
N LYS A 125 -25.57 -17.45 -11.43
CA LYS A 125 -26.42 -16.52 -12.18
C LYS A 125 -25.92 -16.21 -13.59
N ARG A 126 -24.68 -16.59 -13.91
CA ARG A 126 -24.06 -16.41 -15.24
C ARG A 126 -23.94 -14.93 -15.66
N GLU A 127 -23.76 -14.04 -14.70
CA GLU A 127 -23.61 -12.59 -14.88
C GLU A 127 -22.44 -12.02 -14.05
N PRO A 128 -21.90 -10.83 -14.38
CA PRO A 128 -20.89 -10.16 -13.57
C PRO A 128 -21.43 -9.72 -12.20
N VAL A 129 -20.60 -9.84 -11.16
CA VAL A 129 -20.86 -9.36 -9.80
C VAL A 129 -19.62 -8.67 -9.25
N THR A 130 -19.80 -7.51 -8.62
CA THR A 130 -18.70 -6.72 -8.08
C THR A 130 -18.32 -7.15 -6.65
N ILE A 131 -17.07 -6.92 -6.24
CA ILE A 131 -16.65 -7.12 -4.84
C ILE A 131 -17.53 -6.33 -3.86
N SER A 132 -18.00 -5.13 -4.24
CA SER A 132 -18.91 -4.32 -3.42
C SER A 132 -20.26 -4.99 -3.13
N GLN A 133 -20.72 -5.89 -4.01
CA GLN A 133 -21.94 -6.66 -3.79
C GLN A 133 -21.68 -7.86 -2.86
N LEU A 134 -20.48 -8.44 -2.92
CA LEU A 134 -20.07 -9.63 -2.17
C LEU A 134 -19.62 -9.36 -0.73
N GLY A 135 -19.39 -8.10 -0.36
CA GLY A 135 -18.88 -7.77 0.97
C GLY A 135 -18.81 -6.27 1.26
N SER A 136 -18.09 -5.93 2.33
CA SER A 136 -17.83 -4.54 2.72
C SER A 136 -16.36 -4.30 2.96
N LEU A 137 -15.85 -3.20 2.41
CA LEU A 137 -14.48 -2.76 2.63
C LEU A 137 -14.47 -1.70 3.72
N LYS A 138 -13.75 -1.97 4.82
CA LYS A 138 -13.58 -1.02 5.93
C LYS A 138 -12.14 -0.59 6.03
N GLU A 139 -11.92 0.72 6.06
CA GLU A 139 -10.62 1.28 6.39
C GLU A 139 -10.31 1.02 7.86
N VAL A 140 -9.06 0.66 8.12
CA VAL A 140 -8.49 0.52 9.45
C VAL A 140 -7.12 1.19 9.45
N GLU A 141 -6.82 1.93 10.51
CA GLU A 141 -5.45 2.40 10.70
C GLU A 141 -4.57 1.19 11.01
N LYS A 142 -3.48 1.00 10.25
CA LYS A 142 -2.44 0.07 10.66
C LYS A 142 -1.85 0.62 11.95
N GLN A 143 -1.68 -0.22 12.98
CA GLN A 143 -0.94 0.18 14.18
C GLN A 143 0.43 0.73 13.73
N LYS A 144 0.79 1.91 14.23
CA LYS A 144 2.06 2.58 13.91
C LYS A 144 3.21 1.62 14.26
N SER A 145 3.84 1.02 13.27
CA SER A 145 5.10 0.28 13.47
C SER A 145 6.25 1.23 13.77
N ASP A 146 6.17 2.47 13.26
CA ASP A 146 7.20 3.49 13.37
C ASP A 146 6.61 4.78 13.93
N ILE A 147 6.81 5.03 15.23
CA ILE A 147 6.56 6.34 15.81
C ILE A 147 7.75 7.23 15.45
N VAL A 148 7.56 8.11 14.46
CA VAL A 148 8.56 9.12 14.11
C VAL A 148 8.17 10.44 14.77
N SER A 149 9.11 11.01 15.52
CA SER A 149 8.95 12.30 16.18
C SER A 149 10.24 13.08 16.13
N TYR A 150 10.13 14.40 16.21
CA TYR A 150 11.27 15.30 16.31
C TYR A 150 11.01 16.30 17.43
N ASN A 151 11.84 16.27 18.47
CA ASN A 151 11.66 17.11 19.68
C ASN A 151 10.26 17.01 20.28
N GLY A 152 9.71 15.79 20.39
CA GLY A 152 8.39 15.54 20.96
C GLY A 152 7.21 15.89 20.05
N LYS A 153 7.46 16.40 18.84
CA LYS A 153 6.42 16.69 17.85
C LYS A 153 6.29 15.55 16.84
N PRO A 154 5.06 15.22 16.38
CA PRO A 154 4.85 14.29 15.27
C PRO A 154 5.70 14.67 14.06
N ALA A 155 6.35 13.67 13.44
CA ALA A 155 7.17 13.89 12.27
C ALA A 155 7.07 12.76 11.25
N TYR A 156 7.35 13.07 9.98
CA TYR A 156 7.64 12.10 8.93
C TYR A 156 9.11 12.22 8.53
N SER A 157 9.80 11.09 8.39
CA SER A 157 11.15 11.10 7.82
C SER A 157 11.05 10.86 6.32
N PHE A 158 11.79 11.61 5.52
CA PHE A 158 11.94 11.42 4.08
C PHE A 158 13.42 11.20 3.78
N THR A 159 13.80 9.96 3.49
CA THR A 159 15.21 9.56 3.29
C THR A 159 15.44 9.16 1.85
N VAL A 160 16.46 9.74 1.22
CA VAL A 160 16.85 9.45 -0.16
C VAL A 160 18.09 8.59 -0.14
N ASN A 161 18.04 7.44 -0.81
CA ASN A 161 19.19 6.58 -1.03
C ASN A 161 19.63 6.66 -2.50
N ILE A 162 20.94 6.63 -2.73
CA ILE A 162 21.49 6.58 -4.09
C ILE A 162 21.97 5.19 -4.45
N LYS A 163 22.06 4.94 -5.75
CA LYS A 163 22.67 3.73 -6.28
C LYS A 163 24.16 3.73 -5.94
N PRO A 164 24.76 2.56 -5.64
CA PRO A 164 26.19 2.45 -5.48
C PRO A 164 26.93 3.06 -6.70
N GLY A 165 27.88 3.95 -6.44
CA GLY A 165 28.70 4.59 -7.47
C GLY A 165 28.05 5.71 -8.30
N ALA A 166 26.90 6.24 -7.86
CA ALA A 166 26.24 7.40 -8.48
C ALA A 166 26.86 8.75 -8.09
#